data_AF-A0A2P2KPV1-F1
#
_entry.id   AF-A0A2P2KPV1-F1
#
_cell.length_a   1.000
_cell.length_b   1.000
_cell.length_c   1.000
_cell.angle_alpha   90.00
_cell.angle_beta   90.00
_cell.angle_gamma   90.00
#
_symmetry.space_group_name_H-M   'P 1'
#
loop_
_entity.id
_entity.type
_entity.pdbx_description
1 polymer ?
#
loop_
_entity_poly.entity_id
_entity_poly.type
_entity_poly.pdbx_seq_one_letter_code
_entity_poly.pdbx_strand_id
1 'polypeptide(L)'
;MLGKESGGSTFDLPEVVLQVLPSDPFEQLDVARKITSIALSTRVNSLESESSALLAQLAEKDDLIADLQSQVDSLDASLSDTSDKLSRADLEKVRIDFSPPAFSSFRDFSFCFCCRKSW
;
A
#
# COMPACT_ATOMS: atom_id res chain seq x y z
N MET A 1 34.00 -57.42 38.50
CA MET A 1 33.83 -56.60 37.28
C MET A 1 32.38 -56.68 36.87
N LEU A 2 31.60 -55.61 37.02
CA LEU A 2 30.33 -55.41 36.33
C LEU A 2 30.21 -53.90 36.13
N GLY A 3 30.46 -53.49 34.88
CA GLY A 3 30.62 -52.11 34.46
C GLY A 3 29.32 -51.33 34.68
N LYS A 4 29.46 -50.23 35.41
CA LYS A 4 28.46 -49.17 35.51
C LYS A 4 28.67 -48.25 34.32
N GLU A 5 27.99 -48.51 33.21
CA GLU A 5 27.86 -47.54 32.12
C GLU A 5 26.65 -46.66 32.40
N SER A 6 26.91 -45.60 33.17
CA SER A 6 26.06 -44.43 33.29
C SER A 6 26.38 -43.51 32.12
N GLY A 7 25.76 -43.75 30.97
CA GLY A 7 25.93 -42.94 29.77
C GLY A 7 24.64 -42.85 28.97
N GLY A 8 23.93 -41.74 29.08
CA GLY A 8 22.74 -41.43 28.30
C GLY A 8 21.71 -40.71 29.15
N SER A 9 21.45 -39.44 28.83
CA SER A 9 20.48 -38.57 29.50
C SER A 9 19.19 -39.31 29.86
N THR A 10 18.85 -39.26 31.14
CA THR A 10 17.62 -39.81 31.74
C THR A 10 16.40 -39.10 31.15
N PHE A 11 15.90 -39.59 30.02
CA PHE A 11 14.57 -39.24 29.53
C PHE A 11 13.57 -40.07 30.34
N ASP A 12 13.29 -39.60 31.55
CA ASP A 12 12.33 -40.25 32.44
C ASP A 12 10.93 -39.99 31.89
N LEU A 13 10.43 -40.95 31.11
CA LEU A 13 9.08 -40.90 30.58
C LEU A 13 8.09 -41.18 31.72
N PRO A 14 6.94 -40.49 31.75
CA PRO A 14 5.91 -40.79 32.73
C PRO A 14 5.51 -42.26 32.68
N GLU A 15 5.25 -42.86 33.84
CA GLU A 15 4.84 -44.27 33.98
C GLU A 15 3.66 -44.65 33.06
N VAL A 16 2.72 -43.71 32.89
CA VAL A 16 1.57 -43.89 31.99
C VAL A 16 1.99 -44.07 30.52
N VAL A 17 3.06 -43.39 30.09
CA VAL A 17 3.59 -43.51 28.73
C VAL A 17 4.35 -44.83 28.56
N LEU A 18 5.10 -45.25 29.58
CA LEU A 18 5.81 -46.54 29.60
C LEU A 18 4.85 -47.73 29.49
N GLN A 19 3.68 -47.65 30.14
CA GLN A 19 2.66 -48.71 30.08
C GLN A 19 2.00 -48.86 28.70
N VAL A 20 2.00 -47.79 27.89
CA VAL A 20 1.33 -47.78 26.57
C VAL A 20 2.34 -47.97 25.43
N LEU A 21 3.64 -47.84 25.70
CA LEU A 21 4.69 -48.11 24.72
C LEU A 21 4.72 -49.61 24.38
N PRO A 22 4.78 -49.97 23.08
CA PRO A 22 4.91 -51.36 22.68
C PRO A 22 6.23 -51.94 23.21
N SER A 23 6.24 -53.21 23.61
CA SER A 23 7.44 -53.86 24.15
C SER A 23 8.48 -54.20 23.08
N ASP A 24 8.06 -54.28 21.81
CA ASP A 24 8.96 -54.54 20.68
C ASP A 24 9.70 -53.25 20.23
N PRO A 25 11.04 -53.26 20.12
CA PRO A 25 11.82 -52.08 19.76
C PRO A 25 11.53 -51.52 18.36
N PHE A 26 11.17 -52.36 17.39
CA PHE A 26 10.88 -51.88 16.03
C PHE A 26 9.50 -51.21 15.95
N GLU A 27 8.51 -51.75 16.66
CA GLU A 27 7.21 -51.11 16.84
C GLU A 27 7.32 -49.74 17.54
N GLN A 28 8.20 -49.60 18.54
CA GLN A 28 8.46 -48.29 19.18
C GLN A 28 9.03 -47.27 18.19
N LEU A 29 9.93 -47.70 17.30
CA LEU A 29 10.48 -46.82 16.26
C LEU A 29 9.39 -46.38 15.27
N ASP A 30 8.46 -47.26 14.92
CA ASP A 30 7.35 -46.91 14.04
C ASP A 30 6.41 -45.89 14.70
N VAL A 31 6.12 -46.05 16.01
CA VAL A 31 5.38 -45.05 16.79
C VAL A 31 6.12 -43.71 16.81
N ALA A 32 7.43 -43.70 17.07
CA ALA A 32 8.23 -42.48 17.06
C ALA A 32 8.22 -41.79 15.68
N ARG A 33 8.30 -42.57 14.60
CA ARG A 33 8.20 -42.07 13.23
C ARG A 33 6.84 -41.47 12.94
N LYS A 34 5.75 -42.14 13.34
CA LYS A 34 4.38 -41.63 13.22
C LYS A 34 4.19 -40.33 13.97
N ILE A 35 4.64 -40.25 15.23
CA ILE A 35 4.59 -39.02 16.04
C ILE A 35 5.34 -37.89 15.32
N THR A 36 6.55 -38.17 14.85
CA THR A 36 7.37 -37.18 14.14
C THR A 36 6.69 -36.72 12.85
N SER A 37 6.12 -37.65 12.08
CA SER A 37 5.37 -37.34 10.87
C SER A 37 4.17 -36.44 11.17
N ILE A 38 3.38 -36.76 12.19
CA ILE A 38 2.21 -35.96 12.60
C ILE A 38 2.65 -34.58 13.06
N ALA A 39 3.70 -34.48 13.87
CA ALA A 39 4.23 -33.21 14.35
C ALA A 39 4.70 -32.32 13.19
N LEU A 40 5.40 -32.90 12.22
CA LEU A 40 5.82 -32.21 11.01
C LEU A 40 4.63 -31.77 10.16
N SER A 41 3.68 -32.67 9.87
CA SER A 41 2.47 -32.33 9.11
C SER A 41 1.66 -31.23 9.79
N THR A 42 1.51 -31.27 11.11
CA THR A 42 0.80 -30.22 11.86
C THR A 42 1.49 -28.87 11.72
N ARG A 43 2.83 -28.85 11.84
CA ARG A 43 3.61 -27.63 11.68
C ARG A 43 3.55 -27.09 10.24
N VAL A 44 3.64 -27.97 9.25
CA VAL A 44 3.50 -27.60 7.83
C VAL A 44 2.13 -26.99 7.58
N ASN A 45 1.06 -27.63 8.03
CA ASN A 45 -0.30 -27.11 7.88
C ASN A 45 -0.50 -25.73 8.55
N SER A 46 0.09 -25.51 9.74
CA SER A 46 0.06 -24.20 10.40
C SER A 46 0.75 -23.14 9.55
N LEU A 47 1.97 -23.43 9.07
CA LEU A 47 2.73 -22.50 8.24
C LEU A 47 2.05 -22.21 6.90
N GLU A 48 1.43 -23.21 6.27
CA GLU A 48 0.64 -23.03 5.05
C GLU A 48 -0.58 -22.14 5.30
N SER A 49 -1.28 -22.34 6.41
CA SER A 49 -2.40 -21.48 6.82
C SER A 49 -1.94 -20.04 7.06
N GLU A 50 -0.85 -19.84 7.79
CA GLU A 50 -0.28 -18.51 8.05
C GLU A 50 0.16 -17.83 6.75
N SER A 51 0.84 -18.57 5.86
CA SER A 51 1.24 -18.05 4.56
C SER A 51 0.05 -17.64 3.71
N SER A 52 -1.02 -18.45 3.69
CA SER A 52 -2.25 -18.10 2.96
C SER A 52 -2.91 -16.84 3.52
N ALA A 53 -2.94 -16.68 4.85
CA ALA A 53 -3.49 -15.50 5.51
C ALA A 53 -2.64 -14.24 5.23
N LEU A 54 -1.32 -14.36 5.19
CA LEU A 54 -0.43 -13.26 4.84
C LEU A 54 -0.58 -12.85 3.37
N LEU A 55 -0.74 -13.81 2.45
CA LEU A 55 -1.00 -13.51 1.04
C LEU A 55 -2.34 -12.79 0.84
N ALA A 56 -3.38 -13.19 1.58
CA ALA A 56 -4.67 -12.51 1.55
C ALA A 56 -4.56 -11.06 2.07
N GLN A 57 -3.84 -10.84 3.17
CA GLN A 57 -3.57 -9.50 3.68
C GLN A 57 -2.77 -8.65 2.69
N LEU A 58 -1.80 -9.25 1.99
CA LEU A 58 -1.01 -8.55 0.99
C LEU A 58 -1.90 -8.09 -0.18
N ALA A 59 -2.76 -8.96 -0.68
CA ALA A 59 -3.72 -8.61 -1.72
C ALA A 59 -4.66 -7.47 -1.29
N GLU A 60 -5.19 -7.50 -0.06
CA GLU A 60 -6.00 -6.40 0.48
C GLU A 60 -5.22 -5.07 0.52
N LYS A 61 -3.93 -5.12 0.89
CA LYS A 61 -3.09 -3.91 0.91
C LYS A 61 -2.80 -3.40 -0.50
N ASP A 62 -2.58 -4.28 -1.47
CA ASP A 62 -2.38 -3.89 -2.86
C ASP A 62 -3.64 -3.23 -3.44
N ASP A 63 -4.83 -3.76 -3.14
CA ASP A 63 -6.11 -3.15 -3.53
C ASP A 63 -6.27 -1.74 -2.92
N LEU A 64 -5.94 -1.57 -1.65
CA LEU A 64 -5.96 -0.27 -0.97
C LEU A 64 -4.94 0.71 -1.58
N ILE A 65 -3.76 0.24 -1.95
CA ILE A 65 -2.75 1.06 -2.61
C ILE A 65 -3.27 1.54 -3.97
N ALA A 66 -3.88 0.65 -4.75
CA ALA A 66 -4.44 1.00 -6.06
C ALA A 66 -5.56 2.04 -5.94
N ASP A 67 -6.46 1.89 -4.96
CA ASP A 67 -7.51 2.87 -4.68
C ASP A 67 -6.93 4.24 -4.29
N LEU A 68 -5.97 4.25 -3.37
CA LEU A 68 -5.30 5.49 -2.95
C LEU A 68 -4.56 6.17 -4.11
N GLN A 69 -3.90 5.40 -4.98
CA GLN A 69 -3.27 5.92 -6.20
C GLN A 69 -4.30 6.58 -7.12
N SER A 70 -5.44 5.93 -7.35
CA SER A 70 -6.52 6.52 -8.14
C SER A 70 -7.06 7.82 -7.52
N GLN A 71 -7.15 7.91 -6.20
CA GLN A 71 -7.58 9.12 -5.51
C GLN A 71 -6.55 10.26 -5.68
N VAL A 72 -5.26 9.95 -5.58
CA VAL A 72 -4.17 10.92 -5.82
C VAL A 72 -4.24 11.44 -7.25
N ASP A 73 -4.34 10.56 -8.24
CA ASP A 73 -4.42 10.95 -9.65
C ASP A 73 -5.65 11.84 -9.93
N SER A 74 -6.80 11.51 -9.31
CA SER A 74 -8.01 12.33 -9.40
C SER A 74 -7.84 13.71 -8.77
N LEU A 75 -7.16 13.80 -7.62
CA LEU A 75 -6.91 15.06 -6.94
C LEU A 75 -5.91 15.92 -7.72
N ASP A 76 -4.85 15.32 -8.26
CA ASP A 76 -3.87 16.02 -9.08
C ASP A 76 -4.50 16.57 -10.37
N ALA A 77 -5.37 15.79 -11.03
CA ALA A 77 -6.13 16.28 -12.18
C ALA A 77 -7.03 17.47 -11.80
N SER A 78 -7.72 17.38 -10.65
CA SER A 78 -8.59 18.46 -10.16
C SER A 78 -7.81 19.72 -9.78
N LEU A 79 -6.64 19.57 -9.16
CA LEU A 79 -5.74 20.67 -8.83
C LEU A 79 -5.17 21.33 -10.10
N SER A 80 -4.76 20.53 -11.08
CA SER A 80 -4.29 21.05 -12.38
C SER A 80 -5.40 21.85 -13.08
N ASP A 81 -6.61 21.30 -13.16
CA ASP A 81 -7.75 21.99 -13.80
C ASP A 81 -8.13 23.28 -13.08
N THR A 82 -8.13 23.29 -11.74
CA THR A 82 -8.38 24.52 -10.96
C THR A 82 -7.27 25.55 -11.13
N SER A 83 -6.01 25.13 -11.19
CA SER A 83 -4.86 26.00 -11.49
C SER A 83 -4.94 26.60 -12.91
N ASP A 84 -5.31 25.80 -13.91
CA ASP A 84 -5.52 26.24 -15.28
C ASP A 84 -6.68 27.25 -15.39
N LYS A 85 -7.77 27.00 -14.66
CA LYS A 85 -8.89 27.95 -14.57
C LYS A 85 -8.48 29.27 -13.92
N LEU A 86 -7.70 29.20 -12.84
CA LEU A 86 -7.22 30.38 -12.13
C LEU A 86 -6.26 31.21 -13.00
N SER A 87 -5.29 30.57 -13.66
CA SER A 87 -4.39 31.26 -14.58
C SER A 87 -5.12 31.92 -15.76
N ARG A 88 -6.15 31.26 -16.31
CA ARG A 88 -7.01 31.87 -17.35
C ARG A 88 -7.78 33.07 -16.82
N ALA A 89 -8.34 32.98 -15.62
CA ALA A 89 -9.07 34.08 -15.00
C ALA A 89 -8.15 35.29 -14.74
N ASP A 90 -6.92 35.03 -14.28
CA ASP A 90 -5.90 36.08 -14.08
C ASP A 90 -5.50 36.74 -15.40
N LEU A 91 -5.29 35.96 -16.46
CA LEU A 91 -4.99 36.49 -17.79
C LEU A 91 -6.14 37.34 -18.35
N GLU A 92 -7.39 36.93 -18.15
CA GLU A 92 -8.56 37.71 -18.60
C GLU A 92 -8.71 38.99 -17.79
N LYS A 93 -8.46 38.98 -16.48
CA LYS A 93 -8.42 40.20 -15.67
C LYS A 93 -7.38 41.19 -16.18
N VAL A 94 -6.15 40.72 -16.42
CA VAL A 94 -5.09 41.54 -17.00
C VAL A 94 -5.53 42.07 -18.38
N ARG A 95 -6.13 41.24 -19.23
CA ARG A 95 -6.65 41.70 -20.52
C ARG A 95 -7.69 42.82 -20.37
N ILE A 96 -8.63 42.70 -19.43
CA ILE A 96 -9.67 43.71 -19.18
C ILE A 96 -9.04 44.99 -18.65
N ASP A 97 -8.15 44.90 -17.65
CA ASP A 97 -7.47 46.05 -17.05
C ASP A 97 -6.58 46.80 -18.05
N PHE A 98 -5.97 46.08 -18.99
CA PHE A 98 -5.13 46.66 -20.05
C PHE A 98 -5.88 46.87 -21.37
N SER A 99 -7.21 46.68 -21.42
CA SER A 99 -8.01 46.98 -22.60
C SER A 99 -8.20 48.49 -22.71
N PRO A 100 -7.69 49.17 -23.76
CA PRO A 100 -8.01 50.57 -23.97
C PRO A 100 -9.52 50.70 -24.20
N PRO A 101 -10.19 51.73 -23.62
CA PRO A 101 -11.63 51.88 -23.75
C PRO A 101 -12.02 51.85 -25.21
N ALA A 102 -12.95 50.97 -25.57
CA ALA A 102 -13.48 50.88 -26.92
C ALA A 102 -14.08 52.25 -27.28
N PHE A 103 -13.37 53.01 -28.12
CA PHE A 103 -13.81 54.29 -28.69
C PHE A 103 -14.94 54.00 -29.69
N SER A 104 -16.09 53.62 -29.17
CA SER A 104 -17.33 53.57 -29.92
C SER A 104 -18.01 54.93 -29.80
N SER A 105 -17.97 55.67 -30.90
CA SER A 105 -18.66 56.94 -31.13
C SER A 105 -18.02 58.19 -30.53
N PHE A 106 -16.97 58.69 -31.19
CA PHE A 106 -16.75 60.14 -31.29
C PHE A 106 -16.48 60.52 -32.74
N ARG A 107 -17.46 60.23 -33.60
CA ARG A 107 -17.51 60.80 -34.94
C ARG A 107 -18.29 62.11 -34.88
N ASP A 108 -17.81 63.04 -34.06
CA ASP A 108 -18.27 64.43 -34.03
C ASP A 108 -17.24 65.30 -33.29
N PHE A 109 -16.03 65.44 -33.84
CA PHE A 109 -15.17 66.58 -33.50
C PHE A 109 -14.26 66.91 -34.68
N SER A 110 -14.90 67.25 -35.80
CA SER A 110 -14.26 68.07 -36.83
C SER A 110 -14.27 69.52 -36.37
N PHE A 111 -13.44 69.89 -35.40
CA PHE A 111 -13.10 71.26 -34.96
C PHE A 111 -12.13 71.08 -33.76
N CYS A 112 -10.86 71.45 -33.72
CA CYS A 112 -10.25 72.69 -34.14
C CYS A 112 -8.73 72.48 -33.97
N PHE A 113 -7.98 72.28 -35.07
CA PHE A 113 -6.52 72.35 -35.07
C PHE A 113 -6.07 73.40 -36.08
N CYS A 114 -6.52 74.65 -35.90
CA CYS A 114 -6.13 75.78 -36.75
C CYS A 114 -5.96 77.12 -36.02
N CYS A 115 -5.82 77.14 -34.69
CA CYS A 115 -5.48 78.39 -33.98
C CYS A 115 -4.30 78.20 -33.03
N ARG A 116 -3.11 78.04 -33.61
CA ARG A 116 -1.85 78.35 -32.92
C ARG A 116 -0.84 78.98 -33.86
N LYS A 117 -1.21 80.10 -34.48
CA LYS A 117 -0.28 81.09 -35.07
C LYS A 117 -0.98 82.45 -35.16
N SER A 118 -0.29 83.50 -34.67
CA SER A 118 -0.73 84.89 -34.45
C SER A 118 -1.58 85.03 -33.18
N TRP A 119 -1.12 85.61 -32.08
CA TRP A 119 -0.28 86.79 -31.88
C TRP A 119 0.85 86.52 -30.89
#